data_AF-A0A7C7GJB8-F1
#
_entry.id   AF-A0A7C7GJB8-F1
#
_cell.length_a   1.000
_cell.length_b   1.000
_cell.length_c   1.000
_cell.angle_alpha   90.00
_cell.angle_beta   90.00
_cell.angle_gamma   90.00
#
_symmetry.space_group_name_H-M   'P 1'
#
loop_
_entity.id
_entity.type
_entity.pdbx_description
1 polymer ?
#
loop_
_entity_poly.entity_id
_entity_poly.type
_entity_poly.pdbx_seq_one_letter_code
_entity_poly.pdbx_strand_id
1 'polypeptide(L)'
;MASKWSIENVSNIKMLINMVEAAGGVDEDENIFFPVEKTEHGLLKVSKNKLLEHASDGMSISDLYKKLLEQVDSSEWSNVSFDLQIPRSVPDPIDEEGPLT
;
A
#
# COMPACT_ATOMS: atom_id res chain seq x y z
N MET A 1 -19.86 2.31 -7.97
CA MET A 1 -18.44 2.66 -7.72
C MET A 1 -18.13 3.82 -8.63
N ALA A 2 -17.76 4.98 -8.09
CA ALA A 2 -17.23 6.05 -8.92
C ALA A 2 -15.97 5.50 -9.59
N SER A 3 -15.96 5.45 -10.92
CA SER A 3 -14.80 5.04 -11.69
C SER A 3 -13.65 5.99 -11.34
N LYS A 4 -12.68 5.50 -10.56
CA LYS A 4 -11.49 6.26 -10.20
C LYS A 4 -10.75 6.60 -11.48
N TRP A 5 -10.69 7.88 -11.85
CA TRP A 5 -9.97 8.32 -13.04
C TRP A 5 -8.49 8.41 -12.70
N SER A 6 -7.66 7.62 -13.38
CA SER A 6 -6.21 7.82 -13.30
C SER A 6 -5.84 9.03 -14.15
N ILE A 7 -5.20 10.03 -13.54
CA ILE A 7 -4.65 11.20 -14.23
C ILE A 7 -3.65 10.77 -15.31
N GLU A 8 -3.01 9.60 -15.15
CA GLU A 8 -2.07 9.02 -16.11
C GLU A 8 -2.69 8.73 -17.48
N ASN A 9 -4.01 8.57 -17.55
CA ASN A 9 -4.72 8.29 -18.80
C ASN A 9 -5.11 9.56 -19.57
N VAL A 10 -4.68 10.75 -19.13
CA VAL A 10 -5.06 12.03 -19.74
C VAL A 10 -3.97 12.54 -20.69
N SER A 11 -4.33 12.84 -21.93
CA SER A 11 -3.37 13.05 -23.02
C SER A 11 -2.58 14.37 -22.97
N ASN A 12 -3.08 15.39 -22.27
CA ASN A 12 -2.36 16.67 -22.05
C ASN A 12 -3.01 17.48 -20.92
N ILE A 13 -2.31 18.50 -20.43
CA ILE A 13 -2.76 19.35 -19.31
C ILE A 13 -4.09 20.05 -19.62
N LYS A 14 -4.31 20.49 -20.87
CA LYS A 14 -5.59 21.13 -21.23
C LYS A 14 -6.75 20.14 -21.10
N MET A 15 -6.54 18.89 -21.51
CA MET A 15 -7.51 17.83 -21.35
C MET A 15 -7.74 17.50 -19.87
N LEU A 16 -6.69 17.53 -19.04
CA LEU A 16 -6.81 17.33 -17.59
C LEU A 16 -7.65 18.42 -16.93
N ILE A 17 -7.32 19.69 -17.20
CA ILE A 17 -8.06 20.84 -16.71
C ILE A 17 -9.52 20.73 -17.12
N ASN A 18 -9.80 20.49 -18.42
CA ASN A 18 -11.16 20.33 -18.92
C ASN A 18 -11.90 19.16 -18.26
N MET A 19 -11.22 18.05 -17.99
CA MET A 19 -11.82 16.86 -17.36
C MET A 19 -12.14 17.12 -15.88
N VAL A 20 -11.26 17.80 -15.15
CA VAL A 20 -11.48 18.20 -13.75
C VAL A 20 -12.59 19.24 -13.65
N GLU A 21 -12.56 20.27 -14.51
CA GLU A 21 -13.59 21.30 -14.61
C GLU A 21 -14.96 20.69 -14.92
N ALA A 22 -15.04 19.80 -15.91
CA ALA A 22 -16.27 19.09 -16.27
C ALA A 22 -16.79 18.19 -15.14
N ALA A 23 -15.90 17.71 -14.27
CA ALA A 23 -16.24 16.95 -13.08
C ALA A 23 -16.58 17.83 -11.85
N GLY A 24 -16.49 19.16 -11.98
CA GLY A 24 -16.74 20.10 -10.88
C GLY A 24 -15.62 20.14 -9.83
N GLY A 25 -14.40 19.72 -10.19
CA GLY A 25 -13.24 19.68 -9.31
C GLY A 25 -12.44 20.98 -9.23
N VAL A 26 -13.04 22.12 -9.57
CA VAL A 26 -12.43 23.46 -9.51
C VAL A 26 -13.26 24.36 -8.61
N ASP A 27 -12.62 25.06 -7.67
CA ASP A 27 -13.30 26.02 -6.78
C ASP A 27 -13.39 27.44 -7.36
N GLU A 28 -13.99 28.34 -6.59
CA GLU A 28 -14.18 29.76 -6.93
C GLU A 28 -12.87 30.54 -7.08
N ASP A 29 -11.77 30.02 -6.51
CA ASP A 29 -10.43 30.61 -6.53
C ASP A 29 -9.52 29.95 -7.61
N GLU A 30 -10.11 29.18 -8.53
CA GLU A 30 -9.44 28.44 -9.61
C GLU A 30 -8.49 27.32 -9.14
N ASN A 31 -8.68 26.77 -7.94
CA ASN A 31 -7.89 25.63 -7.46
C ASN A 31 -8.49 24.29 -7.90
N ILE A 32 -7.62 23.35 -8.30
CA ILE A 32 -7.99 21.99 -8.71
C ILE A 32 -7.89 21.01 -7.54
N PHE A 33 -8.95 20.22 -7.32
CA PHE A 33 -8.99 19.14 -6.32
C PHE A 33 -8.75 17.77 -6.96
N PHE A 34 -7.74 17.06 -6.46
CA PHE A 34 -7.51 15.66 -6.78
C PHE A 34 -7.89 14.78 -5.59
N PRO A 35 -8.85 13.84 -5.73
CA PRO A 35 -9.12 12.87 -4.68
C PRO A 35 -7.92 11.94 -4.52
N VAL A 36 -7.39 11.84 -3.30
CA VAL A 36 -6.28 10.95 -2.94
C VAL A 36 -6.79 9.85 -2.02
N GLU A 37 -6.40 8.60 -2.27
CA GLU A 37 -6.58 7.49 -1.33
C GLU A 37 -5.23 7.17 -0.67
N LYS A 38 -5.19 7.09 0.66
CA LYS A 38 -4.00 6.69 1.41
C LYS A 38 -4.14 5.22 1.83
N THR A 39 -3.34 4.34 1.25
CA THR A 39 -3.15 2.97 1.74
C THR A 39 -1.96 2.95 2.69
N GLU A 40 -2.20 2.84 4.00
CA GLU A 40 -1.11 2.72 4.98
C GLU A 40 -0.64 1.27 5.08
N HIS A 41 0.66 1.05 4.88
CA HIS A 41 1.30 -0.26 5.05
C HIS A 41 2.29 -0.20 6.23
N GLY A 42 2.21 -1.18 7.13
CA GLY A 42 3.10 -1.32 8.28
C GLY A 42 4.07 -2.49 8.14
N LEU A 43 5.21 -2.43 8.83
CA LEU A 43 6.15 -3.54 8.96
C LEU A 43 6.30 -3.93 10.43
N LEU A 44 6.11 -5.22 10.72
CA LEU A 44 6.38 -5.78 12.03
C LEU A 44 7.79 -6.38 12.06
N LYS A 45 8.64 -5.87 12.95
CA LYS A 45 10.02 -6.36 13.10
C LYS A 45 10.11 -7.38 14.23
N VAL A 46 10.48 -8.61 13.90
CA VAL A 46 10.80 -9.66 14.87
C VAL A 46 12.15 -10.27 14.54
N SER A 47 12.98 -10.49 15.56
CA SER A 47 14.29 -11.13 15.37
C SER A 47 14.13 -12.60 14.98
N LYS A 48 14.93 -13.07 14.02
CA LYS A 48 14.99 -14.48 13.61
C LYS A 48 15.24 -15.42 14.79
N ASN A 49 16.13 -15.06 15.72
CA ASN A 49 16.46 -15.90 16.87
C ASN A 49 15.24 -16.16 17.75
N LYS A 50 14.43 -15.12 18.03
CA LYS A 50 13.16 -15.26 18.77
C LYS A 50 12.15 -16.17 18.06
N LEU A 51 12.11 -16.17 16.72
CA LEU A 51 11.28 -17.12 15.96
C LEU A 51 11.81 -18.55 16.06
N LEU A 52 13.13 -18.74 16.07
CA LEU A 52 13.77 -20.04 16.26
C LEU A 52 13.56 -20.59 17.68
N GLU A 53 13.56 -19.72 18.69
CA GLU A 53 13.18 -20.06 20.07
C GLU A 53 11.73 -20.56 20.10
N HIS A 54 10.78 -19.81 19.54
CA HIS A 54 9.38 -20.24 19.47
C HIS A 54 9.19 -21.56 18.72
N ALA A 55 9.95 -21.79 17.65
CA ALA A 55 9.94 -23.07 16.95
C ALA A 55 10.50 -24.21 17.81
N SER A 56 11.55 -23.95 18.60
CA SER A 56 12.15 -24.92 19.53
C SER A 56 11.23 -25.23 20.70
N ASP A 57 10.45 -24.25 21.16
CA ASP A 57 9.43 -24.37 22.20
C ASP A 57 8.15 -25.10 21.72
N GLY A 58 8.07 -25.45 20.43
CA GLY A 58 6.90 -26.13 19.85
C GLY A 58 5.69 -25.22 19.62
N MET A 59 5.89 -23.90 19.56
CA MET A 59 4.81 -22.94 19.30
C MET A 59 4.17 -23.18 17.94
N SER A 60 2.84 -23.24 17.90
CA SER A 60 2.10 -23.36 16.65
C SER A 60 2.13 -22.06 15.85
N ILE A 61 1.97 -22.16 14.52
CA ILE A 61 1.88 -20.98 13.65
C ILE A 61 0.67 -20.10 14.01
N SER A 62 -0.45 -20.71 14.42
CA SER A 62 -1.64 -19.98 14.85
C SER A 62 -1.40 -19.18 16.13
N ASP A 63 -0.62 -19.71 17.07
CA ASP A 63 -0.29 -19.00 18.31
C ASP A 63 0.75 -17.90 18.04
N LEU A 64 1.73 -18.16 17.17
CA LEU A 64 2.65 -17.13 16.68
C LEU A 64 1.88 -15.97 16.04
N TYR A 65 0.93 -16.27 15.16
CA TYR A 65 0.11 -15.26 14.48
C TYR A 65 -0.64 -14.36 15.47
N LYS A 66 -1.32 -14.94 16.48
CA LYS A 66 -2.01 -14.16 17.53
C LYS A 66 -1.03 -13.24 18.29
N LYS A 67 0.14 -13.76 18.65
CA LYS A 67 1.18 -13.01 19.37
C LYS A 67 1.75 -11.85 18.56
N LEU A 68 1.83 -12.01 17.24
CA LEU A 68 2.28 -10.94 16.34
C LEU A 68 1.20 -9.86 16.18
N LEU A 69 -0.08 -10.25 16.10
CA LEU A 69 -1.18 -9.28 16.08
C LEU A 69 -1.26 -8.44 17.35
N GLU A 70 -1.06 -9.03 18.53
CA GLU A 70 -1.01 -8.30 19.80
C GLU A 70 0.10 -7.22 19.84
N GLN A 71 1.22 -7.44 19.13
CA GLN A 71 2.28 -6.43 19.02
C GLN A 71 1.86 -5.26 18.13
N VAL A 72 1.06 -5.52 17.10
CA VAL A 72 0.59 -4.51 16.15
C VAL A 72 -0.53 -3.66 16.76
N ASP A 73 -1.42 -4.27 17.55
CA ASP A 73 -2.52 -3.58 18.27
C ASP A 73 -2.02 -2.61 19.36
N SER A 74 -0.74 -2.68 19.75
CA SER A 74 -0.13 -1.71 20.68
C SER A 74 0.27 -0.37 20.03
N SER A 75 0.13 -0.25 18.71
CA SER A 75 0.36 0.98 17.94
C SER A 75 -0.89 1.88 17.97
N GLU A 76 -0.73 3.21 17.97
CA GLU A 76 -1.79 4.23 18.09
C GLU A 76 -2.82 4.27 16.92
N TRP A 77 -2.96 3.20 16.15
CA TRP A 77 -3.73 3.17 14.91
C TRP A 77 -5.11 2.55 15.17
N SER A 78 -6.09 3.39 15.53
CA SER A 78 -7.48 2.98 15.64
C SER A 78 -8.10 2.77 14.24
N ASN A 79 -8.72 1.61 14.01
CA ASN A 79 -9.46 1.19 12.79
C ASN A 79 -8.64 0.60 11.63
N VAL A 80 -7.63 -0.22 11.91
CA VAL A 80 -6.91 -0.98 10.87
C VAL A 80 -7.08 -2.48 11.13
N SER A 81 -7.52 -3.25 10.14
CA SER A 81 -7.38 -4.71 10.19
C SER A 81 -6.00 -5.09 9.72
N PHE A 82 -5.23 -5.78 10.54
CA PHE A 82 -3.88 -6.21 10.18
C PHE A 82 -3.92 -7.60 9.56
N ASP A 83 -3.33 -7.72 8.36
CA ASP A 83 -3.02 -9.01 7.76
C ASP A 83 -1.51 -9.17 7.70
N LEU A 84 -0.99 -10.23 8.31
CA LEU A 84 0.44 -10.53 8.30
C LEU A 84 0.75 -11.36 7.06
N GLN A 85 1.28 -10.68 6.05
CA GLN A 85 1.59 -11.33 4.78
C GLN A 85 3.03 -11.86 4.79
N ILE A 86 3.21 -13.02 4.15
CA ILE A 86 4.54 -13.50 3.80
C ILE A 86 5.08 -12.52 2.73
N PRO A 87 6.29 -11.97 2.91
CA PRO A 87 6.90 -11.13 1.88
C PRO A 87 6.95 -11.91 0.57
N ARG A 88 6.32 -11.38 -0.49
CA ARG A 88 6.56 -11.87 -1.83
C ARG A 88 7.98 -11.45 -2.20
N SER A 89 8.74 -12.32 -2.86
CA SER A 89 10.05 -12.00 -3.41
C SER A 89 9.97 -10.67 -4.17
N VAL A 90 10.87 -9.72 -3.84
CA VAL A 90 11.09 -8.56 -4.70
C VAL A 90 11.51 -9.12 -6.06
N PRO A 91 10.78 -8.85 -7.16
CA PRO A 91 11.28 -9.21 -8.48
C PRO A 91 12.61 -8.47 -8.66
N ASP A 92 13.67 -9.18 -9.04
CA ASP A 92 14.90 -8.53 -9.47
C ASP A 92 14.54 -7.46 -10.52
N PRO A 93 15.13 -6.24 -10.47
CA PRO A 93 14.96 -5.30 -11.55
C PRO A 93 15.40 -5.98 -12.84
N ILE A 94 14.45 -6.19 -13.75
CA ILE A 94 14.73 -6.68 -15.09
C ILE A 94 15.69 -5.65 -15.70
N ASP A 95 16.94 -6.06 -15.94
CA ASP A 95 17.88 -5.31 -16.76
C ASP A 95 17.23 -5.10 -18.14
N GLU A 96 16.67 -3.91 -18.36
CA GLU A 96 16.23 -3.48 -19.68
C GLU A 96 17.46 -3.16 -20.54
N GLU A 97 18.17 -4.18 -21.01
CA GLU A 97 18.91 -4.07 -22.26
C GLU A 97 18.07 -4.67 -23.40
N GLY A 98 17.39 -3.77 -24.13
CA GLY A 98 17.06 -4.01 -25.53
C GLY A 98 18.32 -4.00 -26.42
N PRO A 99 18.21 -4.13 -27.76
CA PRO A 99 17.02 -3.88 -28.56
C PRO A 99 16.61 -5.05 -29.47
N LEU A 100 15.37 -4.93 -29.96
CA LEU A 100 14.85 -5.68 -31.09
C LEU A 100 15.55 -5.21 -32.38
N THR A 101 16.36 -6.08 -32.98
CA THR A 101 16.55 -6.19 -34.43
C THR A 101 16.79 -7.64 -34.81
#